data_AF-A0A2E3IGK8-F1
#
_entry.id   AF-A0A2E3IGK8-F1
#
_cell.length_a   1.000
_cell.length_b   1.000
_cell.length_c   1.000
_cell.angle_alpha   90.00
_cell.angle_beta   90.00
_cell.angle_gamma   90.00
#
_symmetry.space_group_name_H-M   'P 1'
#
loop_
_entity.id
_entity.type
_entity.pdbx_description
1 polymer ?
#
loop_
_entity_poly.entity_id
_entity_poly.type
_entity_poly.pdbx_seq_one_letter_code
_entity_poly.pdbx_strand_id
1 'polypeptide(L)'
;MEYAELQEKFPFLSCIRHSNNEYVGILLNQDQFVTSIYVYDNIKDHTQKQSFLELGEVWWWESNRTIPINIFLNREFEQFRPYIKTFTTKDTEVVFGPATSLNNVFKKRIIRRNISLIKKTDD
;
A
#
# COMPACT_ATOMS: atom_id res chain seq x y z
N MET A 1 12.78 9.93 -18.03
CA MET A 1 11.97 8.69 -17.98
C MET A 1 10.55 9.14 -17.77
N GLU A 2 9.67 8.84 -18.71
CA GLU A 2 8.25 9.10 -18.53
C GLU A 2 7.75 8.19 -17.41
N TYR A 3 7.06 8.76 -16.42
CA TYR A 3 6.48 7.99 -15.31
C TYR A 3 5.51 6.89 -15.80
N ALA A 4 5.00 7.02 -17.02
CA ALA A 4 4.17 6.03 -17.69
C ALA A 4 4.88 4.66 -17.83
N GLU A 5 6.13 4.62 -18.29
CA GLU A 5 6.87 3.36 -18.50
C GLU A 5 7.15 2.65 -17.17
N LEU A 6 7.39 3.42 -16.11
CA LEU A 6 7.63 2.89 -14.78
C LEU A 6 6.35 2.28 -14.20
N GLN A 7 5.22 2.94 -14.39
CA GLN A 7 3.92 2.47 -13.93
C GLN A 7 3.45 1.22 -14.69
N GLU A 8 3.78 1.10 -15.98
CA GLU A 8 3.50 -0.12 -16.75
C GLU A 8 4.32 -1.31 -16.26
N LYS A 9 5.60 -1.11 -15.94
CA LYS A 9 6.48 -2.19 -15.44
C LYS A 9 6.21 -2.54 -13.99
N PHE A 10 5.96 -1.54 -13.15
CA PHE A 10 5.79 -1.71 -11.70
C PHE A 10 4.53 -0.97 -11.23
N PRO A 11 3.34 -1.53 -11.47
CA PRO A 11 2.06 -0.88 -11.17
C PRO A 11 1.82 -0.63 -9.67
N PHE A 12 2.61 -1.26 -8.80
CA PHE A 12 2.58 -1.07 -7.35
C PHE A 12 3.42 0.12 -6.86
N LEU A 13 4.30 0.68 -7.71
CA LEU A 13 5.06 1.86 -7.36
C LEU A 13 4.19 3.11 -7.46
N SER A 14 4.44 4.02 -6.53
CA SER A 14 3.80 5.32 -6.41
C SER A 14 4.85 6.41 -6.32
N CYS A 15 4.49 7.59 -6.80
CA CYS A 15 5.28 8.79 -6.58
C CYS A 15 4.45 9.78 -5.76
N ILE A 16 5.08 10.29 -4.71
CA ILE A 16 4.53 11.40 -3.93
C ILE A 16 5.43 12.62 -4.09
N ARG A 17 4.81 13.79 -4.12
CA ARG A 17 5.47 15.08 -4.06
C ARG A 17 5.19 15.70 -2.72
N HIS A 18 6.24 16.01 -1.97
CA HIS A 18 6.15 16.73 -0.72
C HIS A 18 7.03 17.97 -0.79
N SER A 19 6.40 19.14 -0.74
CA SER A 19 7.05 20.43 -1.01
C SER A 19 7.70 20.43 -2.41
N ASN A 20 9.03 20.53 -2.49
CA ASN A 20 9.79 20.54 -3.75
C ASN A 20 10.49 19.21 -4.06
N ASN A 21 10.23 18.16 -3.27
CA ASN A 21 10.89 16.87 -3.44
C ASN A 21 9.89 15.80 -3.87
N GLU A 22 10.33 14.93 -4.75
CA GLU A 22 9.57 13.75 -5.18
C GLU A 22 10.18 12.49 -4.58
N TYR A 23 9.31 11.56 -4.18
CA TYR A 23 9.69 10.29 -3.59
C TYR A 23 8.96 9.18 -4.33
N VAL A 24 9.73 8.27 -4.92
CA VAL A 24 9.21 7.08 -5.61
C VAL A 24 9.34 5.88 -4.68
N GLY A 25 8.29 5.06 -4.62
CA GLY A 25 8.22 3.99 -3.63
C GLY A 25 6.89 3.28 -3.54
N ILE A 26 6.70 2.45 -2.51
CA ILE A 26 5.41 1.79 -2.24
C ILE A 26 4.69 2.56 -1.14
N LEU A 27 3.48 3.07 -1.43
CA LEU A 27 2.69 3.82 -0.46
C LEU A 27 2.09 2.86 0.58
N LEU A 28 2.23 3.20 1.85
CA LEU A 28 1.78 2.39 2.97
C LEU A 28 0.43 2.83 3.50
N ASN A 29 0.30 4.13 3.71
CA ASN A 29 -0.88 4.72 4.26
C ASN A 29 -0.99 6.14 3.72
N GLN A 30 -2.17 6.47 3.23
CA GLN A 30 -2.58 7.83 2.95
C GLN A 30 -3.90 8.08 3.66
N ASP A 31 -3.86 8.93 4.68
CA ASP A 31 -5.05 9.43 5.36
C ASP A 31 -5.06 10.96 5.40
N GLN A 32 -6.05 11.55 6.06
CA GLN A 32 -6.22 13.01 6.11
C GLN A 32 -5.07 13.76 6.79
N PHE A 33 -4.31 13.09 7.65
CA PHE A 33 -3.27 13.69 8.47
C PHE A 33 -1.87 13.26 8.05
N VAL A 34 -1.70 11.97 7.74
CA VAL A 34 -0.40 11.33 7.55
C VAL A 34 -0.36 10.54 6.24
N THR A 35 0.74 10.73 5.51
CA THR A 35 1.10 9.94 4.34
C THR A 35 2.44 9.25 4.59
N SER A 36 2.49 7.93 4.45
CA SER A 36 3.70 7.12 4.66
C SER A 36 4.03 6.32 3.40
N ILE A 37 5.32 6.29 3.06
CA ILE A 37 5.85 5.61 1.87
C ILE A 37 7.17 4.89 2.20
N TYR A 38 7.39 3.71 1.61
CA TYR A 38 8.74 3.14 1.52
C TYR A 38 9.47 3.75 0.34
N VAL A 39 10.51 4.54 0.58
CA VAL A 39 11.24 5.24 -0.49
C VAL A 39 12.24 4.29 -1.15
N TYR A 40 11.94 3.87 -2.38
CA TYR A 40 12.79 2.97 -3.16
C TYR A 40 14.17 3.57 -3.46
N ASP A 41 14.21 4.88 -3.70
CA ASP A 41 15.45 5.60 -4.04
C ASP A 41 16.49 5.58 -2.90
N ASN A 42 16.04 5.46 -1.65
CA ASN A 42 16.92 5.42 -0.48
C ASN A 42 17.62 4.07 -0.28
N ILE A 43 17.14 3.00 -0.92
CA ILE A 43 17.75 1.68 -0.86
C ILE A 43 19.03 1.75 -1.69
N LYS A 44 20.21 1.53 -1.11
CA LYS A 44 21.48 1.62 -1.84
C LYS A 44 21.94 0.29 -2.41
N ASP A 45 21.64 -0.80 -1.70
CA ASP A 45 22.06 -2.13 -2.08
C ASP A 45 21.21 -2.67 -3.24
N HIS A 46 21.87 -3.19 -4.27
CA HIS A 46 21.18 -3.69 -5.46
C HIS A 46 20.36 -4.95 -5.17
N THR A 47 20.85 -5.82 -4.28
CA THR A 47 20.13 -7.04 -3.89
C THR A 47 18.85 -6.68 -3.13
N GLN A 48 18.93 -5.73 -2.20
CA GLN A 48 17.76 -5.22 -1.48
C GLN A 48 16.77 -4.51 -2.41
N LYS A 49 17.24 -3.75 -3.40
CA LYS A 49 16.37 -3.14 -4.41
C LYS A 49 15.60 -4.20 -5.20
N GLN A 50 16.28 -5.27 -5.60
CA GLN A 50 15.67 -6.37 -6.32
C GLN A 50 14.60 -7.06 -5.45
N SER A 51 14.95 -7.43 -4.22
CA SER A 51 13.99 -8.04 -3.28
C SER A 51 12.81 -7.12 -2.96
N PHE A 52 13.01 -5.80 -2.89
CA PHE A 52 11.92 -4.84 -2.69
C PHE A 52 10.90 -4.89 -3.85
N LEU A 53 11.39 -4.97 -5.09
CA LEU A 53 10.52 -5.05 -6.27
C LEU A 53 9.81 -6.40 -6.35
N GLU A 54 10.51 -7.50 -6.07
CA GLU A 54 9.94 -8.86 -6.04
C GLU A 54 8.81 -8.98 -5.01
N LEU A 55 9.04 -8.52 -3.79
CA LEU A 55 8.02 -8.50 -2.74
C LEU A 55 6.86 -7.55 -3.07
N GLY A 56 7.17 -6.42 -3.74
CA GLY A 56 6.16 -5.52 -4.28
C GLY A 56 5.25 -6.18 -5.31
N GLU A 57 5.83 -6.98 -6.21
CA GLU A 57 5.09 -7.74 -7.21
C GLU A 57 4.21 -8.82 -6.59
N VAL A 58 4.75 -9.60 -5.65
CA VAL A 58 3.99 -10.59 -4.86
C VAL A 58 2.79 -9.92 -4.19
N TRP A 59 3.01 -8.81 -3.49
CA TRP A 59 1.92 -8.06 -2.86
C TRP A 59 0.88 -7.56 -3.87
N TRP A 60 1.30 -7.05 -5.03
CA TRP A 60 0.39 -6.51 -6.03
C TRP A 60 -0.57 -7.55 -6.62
N TRP A 61 -0.06 -8.76 -6.85
CA TRP A 61 -0.81 -9.84 -7.50
C TRP A 61 -1.56 -10.74 -6.51
N GLU A 62 -1.01 -10.95 -5.32
CA GLU A 62 -1.60 -11.88 -4.35
C GLU A 62 -2.49 -11.19 -3.30
N SER A 63 -2.37 -9.87 -3.15
CA SER A 63 -3.23 -9.12 -2.22
C SER A 63 -4.49 -8.59 -2.91
N ASN A 64 -5.45 -8.17 -2.07
CA ASN A 64 -6.62 -7.42 -2.52
C ASN A 64 -6.32 -5.92 -2.79
N ARG A 65 -5.03 -5.53 -2.81
CA ARG A 65 -4.52 -4.15 -3.04
C ARG A 65 -5.04 -3.08 -2.07
N THR A 66 -5.75 -3.49 -1.03
CA THR A 66 -6.31 -2.60 -0.01
C THR A 66 -5.49 -2.69 1.27
N ILE A 67 -4.91 -3.86 1.54
CA ILE A 67 -4.05 -4.13 2.70
C ILE A 67 -2.64 -3.62 2.37
N PRO A 68 -2.04 -2.76 3.22
CA PRO A 68 -0.66 -2.31 3.05
C PRO A 68 0.34 -3.47 3.00
N ILE A 69 1.40 -3.32 2.20
CA ILE A 69 2.41 -4.36 1.99
C ILE A 69 3.07 -4.84 3.30
N ASN A 70 3.30 -3.95 4.25
CA ASN A 70 3.91 -4.29 5.54
C ASN A 70 2.98 -5.11 6.46
N ILE A 71 1.67 -5.13 6.18
CA ILE A 71 0.73 -6.02 6.87
C ILE A 71 0.66 -7.36 6.14
N PHE A 72 0.66 -7.33 4.81
CA PHE A 72 0.60 -8.55 3.98
C PHE A 72 1.87 -9.40 4.09
N LEU A 73 3.06 -8.78 4.00
CA LEU A 73 4.39 -9.40 4.05
C LEU A 73 5.17 -8.96 5.29
N ASN A 74 4.55 -9.03 6.47
CA ASN A 74 5.11 -8.43 7.69
C ASN A 74 6.56 -8.86 8.00
N ARG A 75 6.90 -10.14 7.83
CA ARG A 75 8.24 -10.65 8.17
C ARG A 75 9.25 -10.32 7.08
N GLU A 76 8.91 -10.58 5.82
CA GLU A 76 9.83 -10.35 4.70
C GLU A 76 10.10 -8.86 4.47
N PHE A 77 9.12 -8.00 4.75
CA PHE A 77 9.21 -6.57 4.51
C PHE A 77 9.79 -5.77 5.69
N GLU A 78 10.04 -6.41 6.84
CA GLU A 78 10.57 -5.76 8.04
C GLU A 78 11.95 -5.10 7.78
N GLN A 79 12.78 -5.73 6.95
CA GLN A 79 14.10 -5.21 6.55
C GLN A 79 14.04 -3.82 5.88
N PHE A 80 12.90 -3.44 5.29
CA PHE A 80 12.75 -2.15 4.62
C PHE A 80 12.23 -1.04 5.54
N ARG A 81 11.93 -1.35 6.81
CA ARG A 81 11.47 -0.37 7.81
C ARG A 81 12.32 0.91 7.89
N PRO A 82 13.67 0.86 7.79
CA PRO A 82 14.50 2.08 7.80
C PRO A 82 14.24 3.02 6.61
N TYR A 83 13.62 2.55 5.53
CA TYR A 83 13.34 3.33 4.33
C TYR A 83 11.94 3.95 4.32
N ILE A 84 11.18 3.81 5.41
CA ILE A 84 9.89 4.48 5.57
C ILE A 84 10.12 5.98 5.77
N LYS A 85 9.45 6.78 4.96
CA LYS A 85 9.25 8.20 5.23
C LYS A 85 7.79 8.49 5.50
N THR A 86 7.58 9.40 6.43
CA THR A 86 6.26 9.84 6.87
C THR A 86 6.19 11.36 6.72
N PHE A 87 5.11 11.81 6.13
CA PHE A 87 4.84 13.20 5.80
C PHE A 87 3.45 13.59 6.29
N THR A 88 3.22 14.89 6.45
CA THR A 88 1.88 15.43 6.68
C THR A 88 1.13 15.47 5.34
N THR A 89 -0.07 14.89 5.28
CA THR A 89 -0.85 14.80 4.03
C THR A 89 -1.18 16.17 3.45
N LYS A 90 -1.35 17.21 4.28
CA LYS A 90 -1.68 18.57 3.81
C LYS A 90 -0.68 19.10 2.78
N ASP A 91 0.59 18.76 2.93
CA ASP A 91 1.69 19.21 2.08
C ASP A 91 2.21 18.10 1.14
N THR A 92 1.46 16.98 1.06
CA THR A 92 1.82 15.81 0.25
C THR A 92 0.78 15.56 -0.82
N GLU A 93 1.21 15.56 -2.07
CA GLU A 93 0.40 15.20 -3.24
C GLU A 93 0.85 13.83 -3.77
N VAL A 94 -0.09 12.94 -4.09
CA VAL A 94 0.21 11.72 -4.83
C VAL A 94 0.19 12.03 -6.31
N VAL A 95 1.35 11.95 -6.96
CA VAL A 95 1.51 12.26 -8.38
C VAL A 95 0.95 11.13 -9.23
N PHE A 96 1.27 9.87 -8.88
CA PHE A 96 0.71 8.67 -9.50
C PHE A 96 0.89 7.44 -8.60
N GLY A 97 0.22 6.35 -8.99
CA GLY A 97 0.34 5.04 -8.35
C GLY A 97 -0.72 4.74 -7.29
N PRO A 98 -0.76 3.49 -6.80
CA PRO A 98 -1.78 3.03 -5.87
C PRO A 98 -1.52 3.53 -4.44
N ALA A 99 -2.59 3.97 -3.78
CA ALA A 99 -2.58 4.36 -2.37
C ALA A 99 -3.39 3.38 -1.52
N THR A 100 -2.79 2.87 -0.44
CA THR A 100 -3.54 2.17 0.61
C THR A 100 -3.87 3.12 1.76
N SER A 101 -5.01 2.91 2.41
CA SER A 101 -5.42 3.67 3.58
C SER A 101 -5.91 2.72 4.65
N LEU A 102 -5.28 2.77 5.84
CA LEU A 102 -5.66 1.93 6.98
C LEU A 102 -7.13 2.16 7.36
N ASN A 103 -7.61 3.40 7.26
CA ASN A 103 -9.02 3.74 7.51
C ASN A 103 -9.99 2.94 6.63
N ASN A 104 -9.62 2.63 5.39
CA ASN A 104 -10.45 1.81 4.49
C ASN A 104 -10.45 0.33 4.89
N VAL A 105 -9.32 -0.17 5.43
CA VAL A 105 -9.22 -1.54 5.93
C VAL A 105 -10.14 -1.72 7.16
N PHE A 106 -10.14 -0.76 8.09
CA PHE A 106 -10.97 -0.81 9.30
C PHE A 106 -12.48 -0.57 9.04
N LYS A 107 -12.84 0.17 7.98
CA LYS A 107 -14.24 0.44 7.61
C LYS A 107 -14.99 -0.76 7.01
N LYS A 108 -14.37 -1.94 6.90
CA LYS A 108 -15.07 -3.15 6.44
C LYS A 108 -16.30 -3.41 7.34
N ARG A 109 -17.49 -3.14 6.79
CA ARG A 109 -18.77 -3.40 7.46
C ARG A 109 -18.84 -4.86 7.89
N ILE A 110 -19.13 -5.10 9.16
CA ILE A 110 -19.70 -6.38 9.60
C ILE A 110 -21.08 -6.48 8.95
N ILE A 111 -21.22 -7.30 7.90
CA ILE A 111 -22.54 -7.64 7.36
C ILE A 111 -23.18 -8.59 8.37
N ARG A 112 -23.99 -8.06 9.28
CA ARG A 112 -24.84 -8.87 10.17
C ARG A 112 -25.90 -9.56 9.31
N ARG A 113 -25.67 -10.80 8.92
CA ARG A 113 -26.73 -11.66 8.36
C ARG A 113 -27.71 -11.96 9.49
N ASN A 114 -28.89 -11.35 9.45
CA ASN A 114 -29.99 -11.71 10.34
C ASN A 114 -30.60 -13.02 9.84
N ILE A 115 -30.15 -14.16 10.39
CA ILE A 115 -30.74 -15.46 10.05
C ILE A 115 -31.99 -15.67 10.91
N SER A 116 -33.16 -15.63 10.30
CA SER A 116 -34.40 -16.05 10.96
C SER A 116 -34.54 -17.56 10.86
N LEU A 117 -34.65 -18.24 12.00
CA LEU A 117 -34.92 -19.67 12.06
C LEU A 117 -36.39 -19.92 11.67
N ILE A 118 -36.64 -20.24 10.40
CA ILE A 118 -37.94 -20.74 9.95
C ILE A 118 -38.08 -22.21 10.36
N LYS A 119 -38.89 -22.46 11.41
CA LYS A 119 -39.33 -23.80 11.78
C LYS A 119 -40.31 -24.30 10.73
N LYS A 120 -39.96 -25.36 9.99
CA LYS A 120 -40.94 -26.08 9.16
C LYS A 120 -41.87 -26.85 10.10
N THR A 121 -43.17 -26.57 9.99
CA THR A 121 -44.22 -27.44 10.53
C THR A 121 -44.44 -28.53 9.47
N ASP A 122 -44.24 -29.78 9.87
CA ASP A 122 -44.55 -30.97 9.06
C ASP A 122 -46.06 -31.25 9.22
N ASP A 123 -46.79 -31.34 8.10
CA ASP A 123 -48.17 -31.82 8.02
C ASP A 123 -48.14 -33.27 7.50
#